data_AF-A0A7C5LG37-F1
#
_entry.id   AF-A0A7C5LG37-F1
#
_cell.length_a   1.000
_cell.length_b   1.000
_cell.length_c   1.000
_cell.angle_alpha   90.00
_cell.angle_beta   90.00
_cell.angle_gamma   90.00
#
_symmetry.space_group_name_H-M   'P 1'
#
loop_
_entity.id
_entity.type
_entity.pdbx_description
1 polymer ?
#
loop_
_entity_poly.entity_id
_entity_poly.type
_entity_poly.pdbx_seq_one_letter_code
_entity_poly.pdbx_strand_id
1 'polypeptide(L)'
;YLLFDLSSKERLEAQSNLKQVENSIATVLVESSPPNAQIYVDREELGSWGETPRTVAISPGKHKITLKLPNFHPQDVEIESHIGSTTKINVNLMPILSKIRLVSNVSDIKSVFVTIDNGEKKKLNVPAEMEVQVGVHSIKIEAEGFVPIEKSVNVIENEILNVDFTLPPLPPPAGTMNIISSPSSALVKLDGKEFGFTPLVKSTPAGRHSILVSSKGMKPWKGKFELRENETLFLTVDMVPEAIPRKYLIAQKALWGFSGLLAAVGTATGITTLVRHKQFDEDPSSRLEYQGEFLNLVTDVAFAGAILILTATTVWYFVSKKSTKMESRGEFSRESSFLEKSE
;
A
#
# COMPACT_ATOMS: atom_id res chain seq x y z
N TYR A 1 -7.55 58.74 2.44
CA TYR A 1 -7.90 59.49 3.66
C TYR A 1 -7.58 61.00 3.53
N LEU A 2 -7.79 61.64 2.37
CA LEU A 2 -7.70 63.10 2.19
C LEU A 2 -8.69 63.55 1.09
N LEU A 3 -9.98 63.26 1.25
CA LEU A 3 -11.02 63.69 0.28
C LEU A 3 -12.19 64.46 0.92
N PHE A 4 -12.07 64.86 2.18
CA PHE A 4 -13.11 65.60 2.89
C PHE A 4 -12.51 66.74 3.70
N ASP A 5 -12.06 67.81 3.01
CA ASP A 5 -12.31 69.20 3.45
C ASP A 5 -11.96 70.30 2.42
N LEU A 6 -12.08 70.02 1.11
CA LEU A 6 -11.87 71.08 0.10
C LEU A 6 -13.13 71.96 0.04
N SER A 7 -12.98 73.25 0.35
CA SER A 7 -14.00 74.29 0.13
C SER A 7 -14.38 74.38 -1.35
N SER A 8 -15.56 74.93 -1.66
CA SER A 8 -16.05 75.08 -3.03
C SER A 8 -15.06 75.84 -3.94
N LYS A 9 -14.31 76.80 -3.37
CA LYS A 9 -13.28 77.56 -4.06
C LYS A 9 -12.06 76.69 -4.39
N GLU A 10 -11.56 75.92 -3.41
CA GLU A 10 -10.41 75.04 -3.60
C GLU A 10 -10.71 73.90 -4.59
N ARG A 11 -11.96 73.41 -4.65
CA ARG A 11 -12.37 72.44 -5.69
C ARG A 11 -12.33 73.03 -7.09
N LEU A 12 -12.82 74.26 -7.27
CA LEU A 12 -12.79 74.96 -8.55
C LEU A 12 -11.36 75.27 -9.00
N GLU A 13 -10.51 75.67 -8.05
CA GLU A 13 -9.10 75.96 -8.30
C GLU A 13 -8.32 74.68 -8.64
N ALA A 14 -8.55 73.58 -7.90
CA ALA A 14 -8.00 72.27 -8.21
C ALA A 14 -8.47 71.74 -9.57
N GLN A 15 -9.74 71.91 -9.94
CA GLN A 15 -10.26 71.53 -11.26
C GLN A 15 -9.65 72.38 -12.38
N SER A 16 -9.47 73.69 -12.16
CA SER A 16 -8.79 74.58 -13.13
C SER A 16 -7.32 74.19 -13.31
N ASN A 17 -6.61 73.89 -12.22
CA ASN A 17 -5.22 73.46 -12.26
C ASN A 17 -5.05 72.08 -12.92
N LEU A 18 -5.94 71.12 -12.61
CA LEU A 18 -6.00 69.83 -13.31
C LEU A 18 -6.20 70.03 -14.81
N LYS A 19 -7.15 70.88 -15.21
CA LYS A 19 -7.44 71.17 -16.61
C LYS A 19 -6.28 71.88 -17.33
N GLN A 20 -5.49 72.71 -16.63
CA GLN A 20 -4.27 73.32 -17.17
C GLN A 20 -3.14 72.30 -17.33
N VAL A 21 -2.98 71.38 -16.37
CA VAL A 21 -1.97 70.31 -16.42
C VAL A 21 -2.32 69.28 -17.49
N GLU A 22 -3.59 68.88 -17.62
CA GLU A 22 -4.10 68.00 -18.69
C GLU A 22 -3.77 68.54 -20.08
N ASN A 23 -3.80 69.86 -20.26
CA ASN A 23 -3.43 70.54 -21.50
C ASN A 23 -1.91 70.71 -21.70
N SER A 24 -1.08 70.22 -20.77
CA SER A 24 0.38 70.34 -20.81
C SER A 24 1.09 68.97 -20.80
N ILE A 25 0.35 67.87 -20.61
CA ILE A 25 0.88 66.51 -20.57
C ILE A 25 0.30 65.67 -21.70
N ALA A 26 1.04 64.63 -22.05
CA ALA A 26 0.53 63.51 -22.83
C ALA A 26 0.34 62.32 -21.88
N THR A 27 -0.63 61.46 -22.18
CA THR A 27 -0.85 60.22 -21.43
C THR A 27 -0.52 59.02 -22.30
N VAL A 28 0.06 57.99 -21.70
CA VAL A 28 0.39 56.75 -22.40
C VAL A 28 -0.15 55.58 -21.60
N LEU A 29 -1.05 54.81 -22.20
CA LEU A 29 -1.48 53.53 -21.66
C LEU A 29 -0.49 52.47 -22.08
N VAL A 30 0.28 51.95 -21.11
CA VAL A 30 1.29 50.93 -21.32
C VAL A 30 0.74 49.57 -20.89
N GLU A 31 0.58 48.67 -21.85
CA GLU A 31 0.20 47.28 -21.64
C GLU A 31 1.35 46.34 -22.03
N SER A 32 1.47 45.21 -21.34
CA SER A 32 2.38 44.14 -21.75
C SER A 32 1.72 42.78 -21.68
N SER A 33 2.21 41.87 -22.51
CA SER A 33 1.89 40.44 -22.45
C SER A 33 3.20 39.65 -22.24
N PRO A 34 3.39 38.97 -21.10
CA PRO A 34 2.52 38.92 -19.92
C PRO A 34 2.46 40.25 -19.11
N PRO A 35 1.45 40.43 -18.24
CA PRO A 35 1.27 41.63 -17.42
C PRO A 35 2.30 41.72 -16.27
N ASN A 36 2.26 42.81 -15.51
CA ASN A 36 3.13 43.12 -14.37
C ASN A 36 4.61 43.42 -14.71
N ALA A 37 4.88 43.86 -15.94
CA ALA A 37 6.20 44.32 -16.33
C ALA A 37 6.48 45.71 -15.74
N GLN A 38 7.67 45.91 -15.19
CA GLN A 38 8.12 47.21 -14.69
C GLN A 38 8.32 48.18 -15.85
N ILE A 39 7.79 49.39 -15.69
CA ILE A 39 7.82 50.45 -16.69
C ILE A 39 8.91 51.46 -16.33
N TYR A 40 9.78 51.78 -17.28
CA TYR A 40 10.76 52.84 -17.18
C TYR A 40 10.57 53.83 -18.34
N VAL A 41 10.65 55.12 -18.05
CA VAL A 41 10.50 56.19 -19.05
C VAL A 41 11.81 56.96 -19.14
N ASP A 42 12.39 57.00 -20.34
CA ASP A 42 13.66 57.61 -20.74
C ASP A 42 14.90 57.07 -20.04
N ARG A 43 14.96 57.15 -18.70
CA ARG A 43 16.10 56.73 -17.89
C ARG A 43 15.66 55.80 -16.77
N GLU A 44 16.26 54.61 -16.74
CA GLU A 44 15.99 53.62 -15.70
C GLU A 44 16.42 54.06 -14.30
N GLU A 45 17.49 54.88 -14.22
CA GLU A 45 18.07 55.40 -12.97
C GLU A 45 17.09 56.26 -12.15
N LEU A 46 16.02 56.76 -12.78
CA LEU A 46 14.97 57.55 -12.12
C LEU A 46 13.94 56.68 -11.38
N GLY A 47 14.08 55.35 -11.45
CA GLY A 47 13.19 54.39 -10.82
C GLY A 47 12.02 53.97 -11.71
N SER A 48 11.31 52.91 -11.29
CA SER A 48 10.17 52.38 -12.03
C SER A 48 8.95 53.30 -11.89
N TRP A 49 8.22 53.49 -12.97
CA TRP A 49 6.95 54.21 -13.02
C TRP A 49 5.74 53.33 -12.63
N GLY A 50 6.00 52.11 -12.16
CA GLY A 50 5.00 51.10 -11.79
C GLY A 50 5.05 49.88 -12.70
N GLU A 51 3.99 49.08 -12.64
CA GLU A 51 3.85 47.83 -13.40
C GLU A 51 2.71 47.92 -14.42
N THR A 52 2.81 47.18 -15.53
CA THR A 52 1.75 47.08 -16.54
C THR A 52 0.56 46.24 -16.05
N PRO A 53 -0.68 46.53 -16.49
CA PRO A 53 -1.09 47.67 -17.32
C PRO A 53 -1.19 48.98 -16.52
N ARG A 54 -0.66 50.08 -17.04
CA ARG A 54 -0.69 51.39 -16.36
C ARG A 54 -0.70 52.55 -17.32
N THR A 55 -1.48 53.58 -16.98
CA THR A 55 -1.43 54.89 -17.64
C THR A 55 -0.37 55.75 -16.98
N VAL A 56 0.63 56.19 -17.76
CA VAL A 56 1.68 57.11 -17.33
C VAL A 56 1.47 58.47 -17.98
N ALA A 57 1.70 59.55 -17.22
CA ALA A 57 1.68 60.92 -17.72
C ALA A 57 3.10 61.37 -18.02
N ILE A 58 3.38 61.74 -19.27
CA ILE A 58 4.71 62.15 -19.74
C ILE A 58 4.63 63.50 -20.45
N SER A 59 5.77 64.19 -20.57
CA SER A 59 5.85 65.41 -21.38
C SER A 59 5.55 65.10 -22.86
N PRO A 60 5.05 66.06 -23.64
CA PRO A 60 4.94 65.90 -25.08
C PRO A 60 6.32 65.81 -25.74
N GLY A 61 6.45 64.99 -26.78
CA GLY A 61 7.70 64.75 -27.49
C GLY A 61 8.07 63.27 -27.60
N LYS A 62 9.32 63.01 -27.99
CA LYS A 62 9.84 61.66 -28.16
C LYS A 62 10.31 61.09 -26.83
N HIS A 63 9.82 59.90 -26.49
CA HIS A 63 10.17 59.19 -25.26
C HIS A 63 10.51 57.75 -25.55
N LYS A 64 11.43 57.20 -24.74
CA LYS A 64 11.79 55.78 -24.77
C LYS A 64 11.16 55.08 -23.58
N ILE A 65 10.29 54.11 -23.82
CA ILE A 65 9.67 53.29 -22.78
C ILE A 65 10.36 51.94 -22.76
N THR A 66 10.99 51.60 -21.63
CA THR A 66 11.62 50.30 -21.41
C THR A 66 10.76 49.48 -20.47
N LEU A 67 10.44 48.26 -20.89
CA LEU A 67 9.70 47.28 -20.09
C LEU A 67 10.64 46.17 -19.62
N LYS A 68 10.65 45.91 -18.32
CA LYS A 68 11.42 44.81 -17.71
C LYS A 68 10.52 43.88 -16.93
N LEU A 69 10.65 42.59 -17.19
CA LEU A 69 9.99 41.54 -16.42
C LEU A 69 11.01 40.43 -16.13
N PRO A 70 11.07 39.88 -14.90
CA PRO A 70 12.00 38.79 -14.58
C PRO A 70 11.84 37.60 -15.53
N ASN A 71 12.95 37.02 -16.00
CA ASN A 71 13.00 35.89 -16.93
C ASN A 71 12.48 36.19 -18.35
N PHE A 72 12.35 37.46 -18.72
CA PHE A 72 12.03 37.93 -20.07
C PHE A 72 13.09 38.92 -20.57
N HIS A 73 13.28 39.00 -21.88
CA HIS A 73 14.14 40.01 -22.47
C HIS A 73 13.52 41.41 -22.29
N PRO A 74 14.32 42.41 -21.87
CA PRO A 74 13.84 43.79 -21.81
C PRO A 74 13.46 44.27 -23.21
N GLN A 75 12.39 45.06 -23.30
CA GLN A 75 11.91 45.61 -24.57
C GLN A 75 11.84 47.13 -24.50
N ASP A 76 12.38 47.76 -25.54
CA ASP A 76 12.42 49.21 -25.70
C ASP A 76 11.44 49.63 -26.79
N VAL A 77 10.59 50.61 -26.49
CA VAL A 77 9.63 51.19 -27.43
C VAL A 77 9.83 52.69 -27.48
N GLU A 78 10.15 53.21 -28.66
CA GLU A 78 10.16 54.64 -28.91
C GLU A 78 8.76 55.10 -29.30
N ILE A 79 8.28 56.13 -28.61
CA ILE A 79 6.98 56.75 -28.88
C ILE A 79 7.15 58.25 -29.08
N GLU A 80 6.23 58.83 -29.86
CA GLU A 80 6.05 60.27 -29.92
C GLU A 80 4.69 60.60 -29.29
N SER A 81 4.70 61.46 -28.28
CA SER A 81 3.54 61.78 -27.48
C SER A 81 3.08 63.22 -27.76
N HIS A 82 1.77 63.39 -27.95
CA HIS A 82 1.17 64.68 -28.26
C HIS A 82 0.30 65.16 -27.10
N ILE A 83 0.29 66.47 -26.88
CA ILE A 83 -0.49 67.12 -25.82
C ILE A 83 -1.96 66.73 -25.93
N GLY A 84 -2.58 66.37 -24.80
CA GLY A 84 -4.01 66.04 -24.73
C GLY A 84 -4.39 64.74 -25.45
N SER A 85 -3.41 63.95 -25.91
CA SER A 85 -3.64 62.63 -26.51
C SER A 85 -3.32 61.51 -25.53
N THR A 86 -3.97 60.36 -25.74
CA THR A 86 -3.65 59.11 -25.07
C THR A 86 -3.09 58.13 -26.09
N THR A 87 -1.78 57.89 -26.06
CA THR A 87 -1.14 56.87 -26.89
C THR A 87 -1.25 55.52 -26.19
N LYS A 88 -1.79 54.51 -26.87
CA LYS A 88 -1.83 53.15 -26.35
C LYS A 88 -0.69 52.33 -26.93
N ILE A 89 0.13 51.74 -26.08
CA ILE A 89 1.15 50.77 -26.48
C ILE A 89 0.87 49.41 -25.85
N ASN A 90 1.08 48.36 -26.65
CA ASN A 90 0.98 46.99 -26.20
C ASN A 90 2.26 46.26 -26.64
N VAL A 91 2.99 45.71 -25.67
CA VAL A 91 4.31 45.11 -25.90
C VAL A 91 4.28 43.64 -25.50
N ASN A 92 4.62 42.77 -26.44
CA ASN A 92 4.81 41.35 -26.16
C ASN A 92 6.25 41.12 -25.72
N LEU A 93 6.45 40.68 -24.48
CA LEU A 93 7.76 40.35 -23.94
C LEU A 93 8.15 38.93 -24.33
N MET A 94 9.38 38.76 -24.80
CA MET A 94 9.91 37.45 -25.20
C MET A 94 10.57 36.77 -23.98
N PRO A 95 10.18 35.53 -23.62
CA PRO A 95 10.79 34.83 -22.51
C PRO A 95 12.25 34.47 -22.82
N ILE A 96 13.09 34.47 -21.80
CA ILE A 96 14.46 33.96 -21.90
C ILE A 96 14.38 32.45 -21.76
N LEU A 97 14.78 31.71 -22.80
CA LEU A 97 14.76 30.26 -22.83
C LEU A 97 16.17 29.70 -22.66
N SER A 98 16.29 28.59 -21.94
CA SER A 98 17.51 27.79 -21.85
C SER A 98 17.19 26.30 -22.01
N LYS A 99 18.22 25.49 -22.26
CA LYS A 99 18.06 24.06 -22.51
C LYS A 99 18.18 23.26 -21.22
N ILE A 100 17.28 22.29 -21.05
CA ILE A 100 17.47 21.21 -20.09
C ILE A 100 17.76 19.91 -20.85
N ARG A 101 18.64 19.08 -20.31
CA ARG A 101 18.92 17.74 -20.82
C ARG A 101 18.47 16.71 -19.80
N LEU A 102 17.51 15.86 -20.19
CA LEU A 102 16.96 14.80 -19.37
C LEU A 102 17.68 13.49 -19.64
N VAL A 103 18.16 12.83 -18.59
CA VAL A 103 18.88 11.55 -18.69
C VAL A 103 18.29 10.56 -17.67
N SER A 104 17.89 9.38 -18.15
CA SER A 104 17.40 8.29 -17.30
C SER A 104 18.58 7.44 -16.85
N ASN A 105 18.63 7.14 -15.55
CA ASN A 105 19.55 6.14 -15.00
C ASN A 105 19.01 4.70 -15.15
N VAL A 106 17.78 4.53 -15.64
CA VAL A 106 17.16 3.23 -15.90
C VAL A 106 17.20 2.95 -17.40
N SER A 107 17.88 1.86 -17.81
CA SER A 107 18.11 1.49 -19.21
C SER A 107 16.85 1.18 -20.01
N ASP A 108 15.81 0.70 -19.32
CA ASP A 108 14.58 0.21 -19.96
C ASP A 108 13.67 1.37 -20.40
N ILE A 109 13.90 2.58 -19.87
CA ILE A 109 13.13 3.78 -20.19
C ILE A 109 13.66 4.40 -21.48
N LYS A 110 12.95 4.16 -22.58
CA LYS A 110 13.24 4.78 -23.89
C LYS A 110 12.51 6.09 -24.12
N SER A 111 11.30 6.21 -23.58
CA SER A 111 10.46 7.39 -23.71
C SER A 111 9.82 7.76 -22.38
N VAL A 112 9.69 9.06 -22.13
CA VAL A 112 9.04 9.62 -20.96
C VAL A 112 7.99 10.65 -21.38
N PHE A 113 7.04 10.90 -20.48
CA PHE A 113 6.19 12.07 -20.54
C PHE A 113 6.66 13.08 -19.51
N VAL A 114 6.78 14.34 -19.94
CA VAL A 114 7.27 15.43 -19.10
C VAL A 114 6.24 16.54 -19.06
N THR A 115 5.97 17.05 -17.87
CA THR A 115 5.15 18.22 -17.62
C THR A 115 5.94 19.22 -16.79
N ILE A 116 5.92 20.50 -17.18
CA ILE A 116 6.61 21.59 -16.47
C ILE A 116 5.55 22.58 -15.99
N ASP A 117 5.57 22.93 -14.69
CA ASP A 117 4.66 23.88 -14.04
C ASP A 117 3.16 23.67 -14.37
N ASN A 118 2.73 22.42 -14.44
CA ASN A 118 1.37 22.01 -14.83
C ASN A 118 0.96 22.38 -16.27
N GLY A 119 1.93 22.66 -17.14
CA GLY A 119 1.71 22.91 -18.57
C GLY A 119 1.38 21.64 -19.37
N GLU A 120 1.59 21.71 -20.68
CA GLU A 120 1.31 20.60 -21.59
C GLU A 120 2.22 19.40 -21.33
N LYS A 121 1.63 18.20 -21.32
CA LYS A 121 2.33 16.93 -21.22
C LYS A 121 2.98 16.58 -22.56
N LYS A 122 4.31 16.58 -22.61
CA LYS A 122 5.09 16.29 -23.82
C LYS A 122 5.72 14.91 -23.74
N LYS A 123 5.61 14.12 -24.82
CA LYS A 123 6.30 12.83 -24.95
C LYS A 123 7.69 13.04 -25.56
N LEU A 124 8.75 12.54 -24.90
CA LEU A 124 10.14 12.69 -25.31
C LEU A 124 10.88 11.35 -25.28
N ASN A 125 11.87 11.17 -26.15
CA ASN A 125 12.78 10.02 -26.13
C ASN A 125 14.06 10.38 -25.38
N VAL A 126 14.53 9.51 -24.48
CA VAL A 126 15.64 9.80 -23.56
C VAL A 126 16.95 9.20 -24.11
N PRO A 127 18.10 9.92 -24.07
CA PRO A 127 18.27 11.28 -23.56
C PRO A 127 17.55 12.32 -24.42
N ALA A 128 16.90 13.29 -23.76
CA ALA A 128 16.11 14.33 -24.40
C ALA A 128 16.67 15.72 -24.07
N GLU A 129 16.58 16.65 -25.02
CA GLU A 129 16.78 18.08 -24.77
C GLU A 129 15.47 18.83 -25.03
N MET A 130 15.18 19.82 -24.20
CA MET A 130 14.07 20.73 -24.42
C MET A 130 14.36 22.13 -23.90
N GLU A 131 13.69 23.11 -24.49
CA GLU A 131 13.78 24.51 -24.06
C GLU A 131 12.75 24.80 -22.97
N VAL A 132 13.20 25.47 -21.93
CA VAL A 132 12.42 25.87 -20.76
C VAL A 132 12.78 27.31 -20.44
N GLN A 133 11.82 28.09 -19.94
CA GLN A 133 12.10 29.44 -19.46
C GLN A 133 13.14 29.40 -18.34
N VAL A 134 13.93 30.45 -18.19
CA VAL A 134 14.82 30.59 -17.04
C VAL A 134 14.01 30.84 -15.77
N GLY A 135 14.50 30.35 -14.64
CA GLY A 135 13.82 30.43 -13.35
C GLY A 135 13.59 29.06 -12.70
N VAL A 136 12.83 29.07 -11.61
CA VAL A 136 12.51 27.85 -10.84
C VAL A 136 11.27 27.20 -11.42
N HIS A 137 11.39 25.93 -11.77
CA HIS A 137 10.33 25.13 -12.40
C HIS A 137 10.12 23.82 -11.64
N SER A 138 8.88 23.32 -11.62
CA SER A 138 8.58 21.95 -11.20
C SER A 138 8.41 21.04 -12.42
N ILE A 139 9.26 20.02 -12.52
CA ILE A 139 9.26 19.06 -13.61
C ILE A 139 8.72 17.72 -13.10
N LYS A 140 7.56 17.33 -13.63
CA LYS A 140 7.00 15.99 -13.45
C LYS A 140 7.43 15.08 -14.59
N ILE A 141 7.99 13.92 -14.25
CA ILE A 141 8.48 12.93 -15.21
C ILE A 141 7.73 11.61 -14.99
N GLU A 142 7.15 11.08 -16.05
CA GLU A 142 6.35 9.85 -16.04
C GLU A 142 6.83 8.89 -17.13
N ALA A 143 6.82 7.59 -16.85
CA ALA A 143 7.08 6.56 -17.84
C ALA A 143 6.12 5.38 -17.64
N GLU A 144 5.82 4.66 -18.71
CA GLU A 144 4.96 3.47 -18.65
C GLU A 144 5.61 2.37 -17.81
N GLY A 145 4.87 1.82 -16.85
CA GLY A 145 5.40 0.79 -15.94
C GLY A 145 6.17 1.32 -14.74
N PHE A 146 6.25 2.65 -14.55
CA PHE A 146 7.01 3.28 -13.46
C PHE A 146 6.18 4.27 -12.65
N VAL A 147 6.57 4.48 -11.40
CA VAL A 147 6.01 5.51 -10.51
C VAL A 147 6.55 6.87 -10.96
N PRO A 148 5.69 7.88 -11.19
CA PRO A 148 6.12 9.21 -11.60
C PRO A 148 6.85 9.93 -10.48
N ILE A 149 7.78 10.82 -10.84
CA ILE A 149 8.47 11.69 -9.89
C ILE A 149 8.24 13.15 -10.27
N GLU A 150 8.42 14.03 -9.28
CA GLU A 150 8.42 15.47 -9.46
C GLU A 150 9.72 16.05 -8.88
N LYS A 151 10.36 16.95 -9.63
CA LYS A 151 11.61 17.62 -9.24
C LYS A 151 11.51 19.12 -9.45
N SER A 152 11.89 19.89 -8.43
CA SER A 152 12.14 21.32 -8.60
C SER A 152 13.54 21.54 -9.17
N VAL A 153 13.64 22.35 -10.22
CA VAL A 153 14.90 22.69 -10.88
C VAL A 153 14.99 24.20 -11.05
N ASN A 154 16.21 24.75 -11.04
CA ASN A 154 16.47 26.14 -11.36
C ASN A 154 17.21 26.23 -12.70
N VAL A 155 16.54 26.76 -13.72
CA VAL A 155 17.07 26.91 -15.07
C VAL A 155 17.75 28.27 -15.18
N ILE A 156 19.03 28.28 -15.52
CA ILE A 156 19.85 29.49 -15.63
C ILE A 156 20.09 29.79 -17.10
N GLU A 157 20.18 31.09 -17.43
CA GLU A 157 20.47 31.56 -18.78
C GLU A 157 21.84 31.07 -19.27
N ASN A 158 21.94 30.73 -20.56
CA ASN A 158 23.17 30.29 -21.24
C ASN A 158 23.82 28.99 -20.70
N GLU A 159 23.14 28.25 -19.83
CA GLU A 159 23.61 26.96 -19.31
C GLU A 159 22.67 25.81 -19.69
N ILE A 160 23.24 24.67 -20.10
CA ILE A 160 22.46 23.45 -20.28
C ILE A 160 22.34 22.75 -18.92
N LEU A 161 21.14 22.73 -18.35
CA LEU A 161 20.90 22.03 -17.08
C LEU A 161 20.72 20.54 -17.34
N ASN A 162 21.64 19.71 -16.84
CA ASN A 162 21.48 18.26 -16.85
C ASN A 162 20.59 17.81 -15.68
N VAL A 163 19.52 17.08 -16.00
CA VAL A 163 18.57 16.54 -15.05
C VAL A 163 18.58 15.01 -15.15
N ASP A 164 19.40 14.39 -14.32
CA ASP A 164 19.40 12.94 -14.16
C ASP A 164 18.21 12.50 -13.32
N PHE A 165 17.54 11.43 -13.72
CA PHE A 165 16.39 10.90 -12.97
C PHE A 165 16.38 9.38 -12.90
N THR A 166 15.65 8.86 -11.92
CA THR A 166 15.45 7.43 -11.70
C THR A 166 14.00 7.23 -11.30
N LEU A 167 13.26 6.46 -12.09
CA LEU A 167 11.87 6.14 -11.77
C LEU A 167 11.81 4.74 -11.13
N PRO A 168 11.17 4.58 -9.96
CA PRO A 168 10.88 3.26 -9.41
C PRO A 168 9.88 2.51 -10.29
N PRO A 169 10.00 1.19 -10.48
CA PRO A 169 9.00 0.42 -11.20
C PRO A 169 7.67 0.45 -10.44
N LEU A 170 6.55 0.38 -11.17
CA LEU A 170 5.23 0.21 -10.54
C LEU A 170 5.23 -1.10 -9.73
N PRO A 171 4.58 -1.12 -8.56
CA PRO A 171 4.36 -2.36 -7.85
C PRO A 171 3.56 -3.32 -8.75
N PRO A 172 3.84 -4.64 -8.68
CA PRO A 172 3.08 -5.61 -9.45
C PRO A 172 1.59 -5.52 -9.07
N PRO A 173 0.67 -5.82 -10.01
CA PRO A 173 -0.74 -5.93 -9.71
C PRO A 173 -0.96 -6.83 -8.50
N ALA A 174 -1.85 -6.45 -7.58
CA ALA A 174 -2.07 -7.16 -6.34
C ALA A 174 -3.56 -7.24 -5.98
N GLY A 175 -3.92 -8.27 -5.22
CA GLY A 175 -5.22 -8.42 -4.56
C GLY A 175 -5.06 -8.47 -3.05
N THR A 176 -6.18 -8.62 -2.33
CA THR A 176 -6.22 -8.76 -0.87
C THR A 176 -6.59 -10.19 -0.50
N MET A 177 -5.78 -10.83 0.35
CA MET A 177 -6.09 -12.12 0.93
C MET A 177 -6.62 -11.92 2.36
N ASN A 178 -7.78 -12.51 2.67
CA ASN A 178 -8.31 -12.62 4.03
C ASN A 178 -8.35 -14.10 4.43
N ILE A 179 -7.53 -14.48 5.39
CA ILE A 179 -7.30 -15.88 5.74
C ILE A 179 -7.66 -16.10 7.20
N ILE A 180 -8.62 -16.99 7.44
CA ILE A 180 -9.02 -17.44 8.77
C ILE A 180 -8.85 -18.95 8.89
N SER A 181 -8.62 -19.44 10.10
CA SER A 181 -8.53 -20.87 10.34
C SER A 181 -9.08 -21.29 11.69
N SER A 182 -9.49 -22.55 11.77
CA SER A 182 -9.81 -23.26 13.00
C SER A 182 -8.85 -24.44 13.15
N PRO A 183 -7.97 -24.46 14.19
CA PRO A 183 -7.77 -23.43 15.21
C PRO A 183 -7.17 -22.14 14.66
N SER A 184 -7.34 -21.04 15.41
CA SER A 184 -6.70 -19.76 15.13
C SER A 184 -5.18 -19.82 15.42
N SER A 185 -4.45 -18.76 15.07
CA SER A 185 -2.99 -18.66 15.22
C SER A 185 -2.23 -19.73 14.42
N ALA A 186 -2.78 -20.16 13.29
CA ALA A 186 -2.11 -21.09 12.38
C ALA A 186 -1.07 -20.35 11.53
N LEU A 187 0.11 -20.94 11.36
CA LEU A 187 1.15 -20.43 10.48
C LEU A 187 0.71 -20.57 9.02
N VAL A 188 0.75 -19.46 8.29
CA VAL A 188 0.48 -19.38 6.86
C VAL A 188 1.80 -19.20 6.11
N LYS A 189 2.06 -20.07 5.13
CA LYS A 189 3.12 -19.89 4.15
C LYS A 189 2.52 -19.70 2.76
N LEU A 190 2.98 -18.68 2.06
CA LEU A 190 2.62 -18.38 0.67
C LEU A 190 3.86 -18.61 -0.20
N ASP A 191 3.73 -19.46 -1.21
CA ASP A 191 4.82 -19.87 -2.11
C ASP A 191 6.09 -20.32 -1.37
N GLY A 192 5.88 -21.04 -0.26
CA GLY A 192 6.94 -21.57 0.59
C GLY A 192 7.55 -20.57 1.58
N LYS A 193 7.25 -19.26 1.47
CA LYS A 193 7.73 -18.22 2.39
C LYS A 193 6.72 -17.95 3.49
N GLU A 194 7.20 -17.59 4.67
CA GLU A 194 6.33 -17.22 5.79
C GLU A 194 5.53 -15.96 5.45
N PHE A 195 4.20 -16.07 5.54
CA PHE A 195 3.28 -15.02 5.15
C PHE A 195 2.65 -14.32 6.36
N GLY A 196 2.44 -15.07 7.45
CA GLY A 196 1.95 -14.59 8.76
C GLY A 196 1.23 -15.69 9.55
N PHE A 197 0.40 -15.30 10.52
CA PHE A 197 -0.45 -16.21 11.30
C PHE A 197 -1.92 -15.82 11.16
N THR A 198 -2.85 -16.78 11.18
CA THR A 198 -4.29 -16.51 11.11
C THR A 198 -4.86 -15.94 12.42
N PRO A 199 -5.88 -15.06 12.38
CA PRO A 199 -6.46 -14.45 11.19
C PRO A 199 -5.51 -13.42 10.55
N LEU A 200 -5.45 -13.37 9.21
CA LEU A 200 -4.52 -12.53 8.45
C LEU A 200 -5.22 -11.84 7.27
N VAL A 201 -5.05 -10.52 7.17
CA VAL A 201 -5.43 -9.75 5.97
C VAL A 201 -4.17 -9.10 5.40
N LYS A 202 -3.82 -9.40 4.15
CA LYS A 202 -2.57 -8.91 3.55
C LYS A 202 -2.65 -8.81 2.02
N SER A 203 -2.04 -7.74 1.48
CA SER A 203 -1.88 -7.56 0.04
C SER A 203 -0.93 -8.63 -0.52
N THR A 204 -1.34 -9.23 -1.63
CA THR A 204 -0.65 -10.35 -2.28
C THR A 204 -0.58 -10.07 -3.78
N PRO A 205 0.56 -10.30 -4.44
CA PRO A 205 0.65 -10.17 -5.90
C PRO A 205 -0.47 -10.96 -6.59
N ALA A 206 -0.96 -10.45 -7.71
CA ALA A 206 -1.90 -11.17 -8.56
C ALA A 206 -1.18 -12.32 -9.27
N GLY A 207 -1.90 -13.40 -9.52
CA GLY A 207 -1.39 -14.59 -10.18
C GLY A 207 -1.68 -15.87 -9.42
N ARG A 208 -0.98 -16.95 -9.80
CA ARG A 208 -1.14 -18.28 -9.22
C ARG A 208 -0.24 -18.45 -8.03
N HIS A 209 -0.83 -18.80 -6.89
CA HIS A 209 -0.12 -18.99 -5.64
C HIS A 209 -0.39 -20.37 -5.05
N SER A 210 0.56 -20.84 -4.26
CA SER A 210 0.43 -22.00 -3.39
C SER A 210 0.42 -21.55 -1.94
N ILE A 211 -0.50 -22.12 -1.16
CA ILE A 211 -0.65 -21.79 0.26
C ILE A 211 -0.57 -23.06 1.10
N LEU A 212 0.12 -22.94 2.23
CA LEU A 212 0.19 -23.93 3.28
C LEU A 212 -0.27 -23.29 4.58
N VAL A 213 -1.30 -23.86 5.19
CA VAL A 213 -1.77 -23.46 6.53
C VAL A 213 -1.50 -24.61 7.48
N SER A 214 -0.82 -24.32 8.58
CA SER A 214 -0.34 -25.34 9.52
C SER A 214 -0.41 -24.86 10.96
N SER A 215 -0.78 -25.75 11.86
CA SER A 215 -0.78 -25.51 13.31
C SER A 215 -0.26 -26.74 14.05
N LYS A 216 0.28 -26.56 15.25
CA LYS A 216 0.93 -27.62 16.02
C LYS A 216 -0.08 -28.72 16.35
N GLY A 217 0.25 -29.97 16.00
CA GLY A 217 -0.60 -31.14 16.25
C GLY A 217 -1.81 -31.27 15.32
N MET A 218 -1.91 -30.41 14.30
CA MET A 218 -2.97 -30.43 13.30
C MET A 218 -2.42 -30.91 11.95
N LYS A 219 -3.24 -31.61 11.16
CA LYS A 219 -2.90 -31.94 9.77
C LYS A 219 -2.85 -30.66 8.95
N PRO A 220 -1.72 -30.32 8.30
CA PRO A 220 -1.62 -29.11 7.51
C PRO A 220 -2.52 -29.18 6.28
N TRP A 221 -3.07 -28.04 5.88
CA TRP A 221 -3.83 -27.91 4.64
C TRP A 221 -2.99 -27.22 3.57
N LYS A 222 -3.05 -27.73 2.33
CA LYS A 222 -2.37 -27.16 1.17
C LYS A 222 -3.40 -26.83 0.10
N GLY A 223 -3.30 -25.64 -0.46
CA GLY A 223 -4.17 -25.18 -1.54
C GLY A 223 -3.37 -24.50 -2.65
N LYS A 224 -3.98 -24.44 -3.83
CA LYS A 224 -3.54 -23.57 -4.92
C LYS A 224 -4.71 -22.68 -5.31
N PHE A 225 -4.44 -21.43 -5.61
CA PHE A 225 -5.45 -20.47 -6.04
C PHE A 225 -4.86 -19.50 -7.05
N GLU A 226 -5.75 -18.78 -7.72
CA GLU A 226 -5.41 -17.67 -8.61
C GLU A 226 -6.10 -16.42 -8.05
N LEU A 227 -5.31 -15.38 -7.79
CA LEU A 227 -5.74 -14.09 -7.29
C LEU A 227 -5.67 -13.07 -8.41
N ARG A 228 -6.75 -12.33 -8.63
CA ARG A 228 -6.83 -11.26 -9.63
C ARG A 228 -6.43 -9.93 -9.01
N GLU A 229 -6.05 -8.99 -9.87
CA GLU A 229 -5.81 -7.61 -9.47
C GLU A 229 -7.08 -7.01 -8.85
N ASN A 230 -6.92 -6.28 -7.74
CA ASN A 230 -8.00 -5.64 -6.99
C ASN A 230 -9.10 -6.60 -6.48
N GLU A 231 -8.85 -7.92 -6.46
CA GLU A 231 -9.76 -8.93 -5.89
C GLU A 231 -9.52 -9.08 -4.39
N THR A 232 -10.58 -9.25 -3.61
CA THR A 232 -10.50 -9.76 -2.24
C THR A 232 -10.88 -11.23 -2.23
N LEU A 233 -9.92 -12.10 -1.88
CA LEU A 233 -10.12 -13.54 -1.77
C LEU A 233 -10.13 -13.96 -0.30
N PHE A 234 -11.22 -14.61 0.10
CA PHE A 234 -11.39 -15.17 1.44
C PHE A 234 -10.99 -16.64 1.43
N LEU A 235 -10.18 -17.05 2.41
CA LEU A 235 -9.81 -18.44 2.65
C LEU A 235 -10.18 -18.80 4.09
N THR A 236 -11.07 -19.78 4.23
CA THR A 236 -11.40 -20.40 5.52
C THR A 236 -10.81 -21.80 5.55
N VAL A 237 -9.98 -22.09 6.56
CA VAL A 237 -9.35 -23.41 6.72
C VAL A 237 -9.79 -24.07 8.03
N ASP A 238 -10.44 -25.21 7.92
CA ASP A 238 -10.77 -26.08 9.05
C ASP A 238 -9.77 -27.24 9.09
N MET A 239 -8.87 -27.20 10.08
CA MET A 239 -7.86 -28.25 10.27
C MET A 239 -8.37 -29.32 11.23
N VAL A 240 -7.90 -30.54 11.01
CA VAL A 240 -8.21 -31.69 11.87
C VAL A 240 -6.94 -32.19 12.58
N PRO A 241 -7.05 -32.80 13.77
CA PRO A 241 -5.88 -33.29 14.49
C PRO A 241 -5.08 -34.32 13.70
N GLU A 242 -3.76 -34.28 13.82
CA GLU A 242 -2.87 -35.28 13.25
C GLU A 242 -3.10 -36.65 13.92
N ALA A 243 -3.08 -37.72 13.12
CA ALA A 243 -3.34 -39.06 13.62
C ALA A 243 -2.20 -39.54 14.53
N ILE A 244 -2.55 -40.28 15.59
CA ILE A 244 -1.58 -40.83 16.54
C ILE A 244 -0.60 -41.79 15.82
N PRO A 245 0.72 -41.72 16.07
CA PRO A 245 1.71 -42.56 15.41
C PRO A 245 1.48 -44.06 15.55
N ARG A 246 1.76 -44.83 14.49
CA ARG A 246 1.51 -46.29 14.40
C ARG A 246 2.20 -47.13 15.49
N LYS A 247 3.28 -46.65 16.11
CA LYS A 247 3.96 -47.34 17.22
C LYS A 247 3.06 -47.55 18.45
N TYR A 248 2.12 -46.63 18.70
CA TYR A 248 1.15 -46.79 19.78
C TYR A 248 0.10 -47.86 19.47
N LEU A 249 -0.19 -48.12 18.19
CA LEU A 249 -1.05 -49.24 17.77
C LEU A 249 -0.39 -50.60 18.02
N ILE A 250 0.96 -50.68 18.00
CA ILE A 250 1.70 -51.90 18.34
C ILE A 250 1.63 -52.17 19.86
N ALA A 251 1.74 -51.12 20.69
CA ALA A 251 1.53 -51.23 22.13
C ALA A 251 0.13 -51.73 22.47
N GLN A 252 -0.89 -51.37 21.69
CA GLN A 252 -2.26 -51.88 21.87
C GLN A 252 -2.36 -53.39 21.68
N LYS A 253 -1.68 -53.97 20.68
CA LYS A 253 -1.65 -55.43 20.48
C LYS A 253 -1.00 -56.16 21.65
N ALA A 254 0.08 -55.60 22.21
CA ALA A 254 0.72 -56.12 23.40
C ALA A 254 -0.18 -56.04 24.63
N LEU A 255 -0.92 -54.93 24.81
CA LEU A 255 -1.90 -54.77 25.89
C LEU A 255 -3.06 -55.76 25.78
N TRP A 256 -3.55 -56.07 24.58
CA TRP A 256 -4.53 -57.15 24.38
C TRP A 256 -3.95 -58.53 24.74
N GLY A 257 -2.70 -58.80 24.37
CA GLY A 257 -2.01 -60.03 24.78
C GLY A 257 -1.89 -60.15 26.30
N PHE A 258 -1.52 -59.06 26.98
CA PHE A 258 -1.40 -59.03 28.44
C PHE A 258 -2.76 -59.16 29.14
N SER A 259 -3.80 -58.51 28.63
CA SER A 259 -5.17 -58.70 29.13
C SER A 259 -5.64 -60.15 28.97
N GLY A 260 -5.38 -60.77 27.82
CA GLY A 260 -5.67 -62.19 27.58
C GLY A 260 -4.92 -63.11 28.56
N LEU A 261 -3.65 -62.79 28.85
CA LEU A 261 -2.86 -63.52 29.85
C LEU A 261 -3.45 -63.37 31.26
N LEU A 262 -3.83 -62.16 31.67
CA LEU A 262 -4.48 -61.94 32.97
C LEU A 262 -5.79 -62.69 33.08
N ALA A 263 -6.62 -62.68 32.04
CA ALA A 263 -7.86 -63.45 32.01
C ALA A 263 -7.60 -64.96 32.15
N ALA A 264 -6.57 -65.49 31.45
CA ALA A 264 -6.19 -66.90 31.56
C ALA A 264 -5.69 -67.26 32.96
N VAL A 265 -4.88 -66.39 33.59
CA VAL A 265 -4.45 -66.54 34.98
C VAL A 265 -5.67 -66.56 35.91
N GLY A 266 -6.58 -65.59 35.78
CA GLY A 266 -7.81 -65.51 36.58
C GLY A 266 -8.70 -66.74 36.41
N THR A 267 -8.87 -67.25 35.19
CA THR A 267 -9.62 -68.50 34.95
C THR A 267 -8.93 -69.70 35.61
N ALA A 268 -7.61 -69.85 35.45
CA ALA A 268 -6.87 -70.95 36.04
C ALA A 268 -6.93 -70.91 37.57
N THR A 269 -6.67 -69.75 38.18
CA THR A 269 -6.74 -69.59 39.64
C THR A 269 -8.16 -69.77 40.14
N GLY A 270 -9.18 -69.24 39.45
CA GLY A 270 -10.58 -69.41 39.83
C GLY A 270 -11.02 -70.87 39.84
N ILE A 271 -10.65 -71.66 38.82
CA ILE A 271 -10.89 -73.12 38.81
C ILE A 271 -10.19 -73.77 40.00
N THR A 272 -8.92 -73.44 40.26
CA THR A 272 -8.21 -74.01 41.41
C THR A 272 -8.84 -73.61 42.75
N THR A 273 -9.37 -72.39 42.87
CA THR A 273 -10.06 -71.95 44.08
C THR A 273 -11.34 -72.75 44.30
N LEU A 274 -12.13 -73.01 43.25
CA LEU A 274 -13.33 -73.85 43.36
C LEU A 274 -12.99 -75.27 43.83
N VAL A 275 -11.90 -75.84 43.34
CA VAL A 275 -11.40 -77.15 43.80
C VAL A 275 -10.96 -77.09 45.26
N ARG A 276 -10.28 -76.02 45.68
CA ARG A 276 -9.83 -75.86 47.08
C ARG A 276 -10.98 -75.64 48.05
N HIS A 277 -12.00 -74.87 47.68
CA HIS A 277 -13.24 -74.73 48.45
C HIS A 277 -13.93 -76.08 48.63
N LYS A 278 -14.05 -76.86 47.55
CA LYS A 278 -14.61 -78.21 47.65
C LYS A 278 -13.81 -79.12 48.59
N GLN A 279 -12.47 -79.07 48.53
CA GLN A 279 -11.62 -79.84 49.44
C GLN A 279 -11.75 -79.39 50.89
N PHE A 280 -11.95 -78.09 51.14
CA PHE A 280 -12.18 -77.54 52.46
C PHE A 280 -13.56 -77.93 53.02
N ASP A 281 -14.60 -77.99 52.17
CA ASP A 281 -15.93 -78.49 52.54
C ASP A 281 -15.89 -79.97 52.95
N GLU A 282 -15.01 -80.76 52.33
CA GLU A 282 -14.79 -82.18 52.64
C GLU A 282 -13.91 -82.38 53.90
N ASP A 283 -12.84 -81.60 54.06
CA ASP A 283 -11.91 -81.65 55.21
C ASP A 283 -11.43 -80.23 55.62
N PRO A 284 -12.07 -79.59 56.60
CA PRO A 284 -11.80 -78.20 56.94
C PRO A 284 -10.45 -78.04 57.65
N SER A 285 -9.52 -77.34 57.00
CA SER A 285 -8.21 -76.99 57.56
C SER A 285 -7.81 -75.56 57.24
N SER A 286 -7.14 -74.89 58.19
CA SER A 286 -6.70 -73.49 58.04
C SER A 286 -5.77 -73.25 56.85
N ARG A 287 -5.02 -74.29 56.43
CA ARG A 287 -4.16 -74.23 55.25
C ARG A 287 -4.96 -74.14 53.96
N LEU A 288 -6.04 -74.90 53.83
CA LEU A 288 -6.90 -74.89 52.65
C LEU A 288 -7.71 -73.61 52.56
N GLU A 289 -8.18 -73.10 53.70
CA GLU A 289 -8.84 -71.79 53.82
C GLU A 289 -7.95 -70.66 53.30
N TYR A 290 -6.74 -70.52 53.84
CA TYR A 290 -5.79 -69.49 53.41
C TYR A 290 -5.42 -69.59 51.93
N GLN A 291 -5.24 -70.82 51.41
CA GLN A 291 -4.96 -71.04 50.00
C GLN A 291 -6.15 -70.65 49.11
N GLY A 292 -7.38 -70.96 49.52
CA GLY A 292 -8.59 -70.58 48.83
C GLY A 292 -8.80 -69.06 48.81
N GLU A 293 -8.66 -68.40 49.95
CA GLU A 293 -8.76 -66.94 50.07
C GLU A 293 -7.69 -66.22 49.22
N PHE A 294 -6.45 -66.68 49.28
CA PHE A 294 -5.37 -66.12 48.47
C PHE A 294 -5.64 -66.26 46.97
N LEU A 295 -6.07 -67.45 46.52
CA LEU A 295 -6.37 -67.68 45.10
C LEU A 295 -7.61 -66.91 44.64
N ASN A 296 -8.61 -66.70 45.51
CA ASN A 296 -9.74 -65.81 45.24
C ASN A 296 -9.28 -64.37 45.01
N LEU A 297 -8.44 -63.84 45.89
CA LEU A 297 -7.89 -62.49 45.73
C LEU A 297 -7.09 -62.35 44.41
N VAL A 298 -6.25 -63.32 44.09
CA VAL A 298 -5.50 -63.34 42.82
C VAL A 298 -6.45 -63.38 41.61
N THR A 299 -7.52 -64.16 41.70
CA THR A 299 -8.54 -64.29 40.65
C THR A 299 -9.25 -62.95 40.40
N ASP A 300 -9.69 -62.28 41.46
CA ASP A 300 -10.39 -61.00 41.36
C ASP A 300 -9.48 -59.90 40.81
N VAL A 301 -8.23 -59.83 41.27
CA VAL A 301 -7.25 -58.87 40.77
C VAL A 301 -6.92 -59.12 39.29
N ALA A 302 -6.78 -60.39 38.90
CA ALA A 302 -6.50 -60.77 37.52
C ALA A 302 -7.65 -60.40 36.57
N PHE A 303 -8.90 -60.71 36.93
CA PHE A 303 -10.06 -60.33 36.12
C PHE A 303 -10.30 -58.83 36.10
N ALA A 304 -10.19 -58.14 37.24
CA ALA A 304 -10.32 -56.69 37.30
C ALA A 304 -9.26 -56.00 36.44
N GLY A 305 -8.00 -56.45 36.50
CA GLY A 305 -6.92 -55.97 35.66
C GLY A 305 -7.18 -56.21 34.16
N ALA A 306 -7.65 -57.41 33.79
CA ALA A 306 -7.98 -57.73 32.40
C ALA A 306 -9.08 -56.81 31.84
N ILE A 307 -10.15 -56.57 32.63
CA ILE A 307 -11.27 -55.69 32.26
C ILE A 307 -10.81 -54.23 32.10
N LEU A 308 -10.00 -53.72 33.03
CA LEU A 308 -9.48 -52.35 32.95
C LEU A 308 -8.64 -52.13 31.68
N ILE A 309 -7.80 -53.09 31.30
CA ILE A 309 -7.00 -53.00 30.09
C ILE A 309 -7.87 -53.06 28.83
N LEU A 310 -8.88 -53.95 28.79
CA LEU A 310 -9.80 -54.05 27.65
C LEU A 310 -10.60 -52.76 27.46
N THR A 311 -11.17 -52.23 28.54
CA THR A 311 -11.97 -50.99 28.49
C THR A 311 -11.12 -49.81 28.04
N ALA A 312 -9.95 -49.59 28.64
CA ALA A 312 -9.04 -48.52 28.28
C ALA A 312 -8.58 -48.62 26.80
N THR A 313 -8.19 -49.82 26.35
CA THR A 313 -7.74 -50.02 24.96
C THR A 313 -8.86 -49.91 23.94
N THR A 314 -10.09 -50.28 24.30
CA THR A 314 -11.27 -50.14 23.44
C THR A 314 -11.64 -48.68 23.26
N VAL A 315 -11.70 -47.90 24.34
CA VAL A 315 -11.91 -46.44 24.29
C VAL A 315 -10.84 -45.78 23.42
N TRP A 316 -9.57 -46.14 23.65
CA TRP A 316 -8.46 -45.61 22.87
C TRP A 316 -8.56 -45.93 21.36
N TYR A 317 -8.95 -47.16 21.01
CA TYR A 317 -9.16 -47.58 19.61
C TYR A 317 -10.19 -46.70 18.91
N PHE A 318 -11.38 -46.52 19.49
CA PHE A 318 -12.45 -45.76 18.85
C PHE A 318 -12.10 -44.28 18.69
N VAL A 319 -11.43 -43.69 19.67
CA VAL A 319 -10.92 -42.31 19.59
C VAL A 319 -9.88 -42.19 18.46
N SER A 320 -8.92 -43.10 18.38
CA SER A 320 -7.89 -43.07 17.33
C SER A 320 -8.46 -43.29 15.92
N LYS A 321 -9.41 -44.21 15.76
CA LYS A 321 -9.99 -44.58 14.47
C LYS A 321 -10.78 -43.42 13.88
N LYS A 322 -11.50 -42.66 14.70
CA LYS A 322 -12.26 -41.47 14.27
C LYS A 322 -11.35 -40.36 13.72
N SER A 323 -10.18 -40.14 14.31
CA SER A 323 -9.20 -39.14 13.87
C SER A 323 -8.53 -39.48 12.52
N THR A 324 -8.28 -40.76 12.25
CA THR A 324 -7.57 -41.16 11.02
C THR A 324 -8.29 -40.83 9.71
N LYS A 325 -9.63 -40.82 9.71
CA LYS A 325 -10.44 -40.63 8.49
C LYS A 325 -10.71 -39.18 8.11
N MET A 326 -10.43 -38.21 8.98
CA MET A 326 -10.71 -36.81 8.68
C MET A 326 -9.54 -36.16 7.94
N GLU A 327 -9.85 -35.30 6.98
CA GLU A 327 -8.91 -34.43 6.28
C GLU A 327 -9.19 -32.97 6.61
N SER A 328 -8.14 -32.15 6.67
CA SER A 328 -8.29 -30.70 6.78
C SER A 328 -8.92 -30.16 5.49
N ARG A 329 -9.85 -29.21 5.61
CA ARG A 329 -10.57 -28.63 4.48
C ARG A 329 -10.27 -27.14 4.41
N GLY A 330 -10.24 -26.61 3.19
CA GLY A 330 -10.09 -25.18 2.96
C GLY A 330 -11.04 -24.77 1.85
N GLU A 331 -11.74 -23.67 2.06
CA GLU A 331 -12.73 -23.13 1.13
C GLU A 331 -12.33 -21.72 0.74
N PHE A 332 -12.32 -21.47 -0.57
CA PHE A 332 -12.11 -20.15 -1.13
C PHE A 332 -13.45 -19.51 -1.46
N SER A 333 -13.68 -18.31 -0.96
CA SER A 333 -14.83 -17.49 -1.33
C SER A 333 -14.36 -16.16 -1.90
N ARG A 334 -15.08 -15.65 -2.89
CA ARG A 334 -14.79 -14.38 -3.56
C ARG A 334 -15.89 -13.41 -3.22
N GLU A 335 -15.53 -12.15 -3.01
CA GLU A 335 -16.54 -11.09 -2.98
C GLU A 335 -17.08 -10.92 -4.41
N SER A 336 -18.31 -11.38 -4.64
CA SER A 336 -19.02 -11.04 -5.87
C SER A 336 -19.33 -9.54 -5.80
N SER A 337 -18.61 -8.73 -6.57
CA SER A 337 -19.01 -7.34 -6.80
C SER A 337 -20.38 -7.34 -7.50
N PHE A 338 -21.46 -7.29 -6.73
CA PHE A 338 -22.76 -6.82 -7.20
C PHE A 338 -22.61 -5.32 -7.48
N LEU A 339 -22.03 -4.99 -8.64
CA LEU A 339 -22.34 -3.75 -9.31
C LEU A 339 -23.57 -4.03 -10.16
N GLU A 340 -24.72 -4.00 -9.49
CA GLU A 340 -26.00 -3.82 -10.15
C GLU A 340 -25.92 -2.48 -10.88
N LYS A 341 -25.66 -2.54 -12.20
CA LYS A 341 -25.97 -1.45 -13.11
C LYS A 341 -27.49 -1.26 -13.03
N SER A 342 -27.93 -0.32 -12.20
CA SER A 342 -29.20 0.35 -12.44
C SER A 342 -28.98 1.31 -13.62
N GLU A 343 -29.32 0.86 -14.82
CA GLU A 343 -29.62 1.74 -15.95
C GLU A 343 -31.02 2.35 -15.80
#